data_AF-A0A8D8P6B4-F1
#
_entry.id   AF-A0A8D8P6B4-F1
#
_cell.length_a   1.000
_cell.length_b   1.000
_cell.length_c   1.000
_cell.angle_alpha   90.00
_cell.angle_beta   90.00
_cell.angle_gamma   90.00
#
_symmetry.space_group_name_H-M   'P 1'
#
loop_
_entity.id
_entity.type
_entity.pdbx_description
1 polymer ?
#
loop_
_entity_poly.entity_id
_entity_poly.type
_entity_poly.pdbx_seq_one_letter_code
_entity_poly.pdbx_strand_id
1 'polypeptide(L)'
;MKSSLVFVLGLVALSSASPFGIPKRVVRSVSQETLDLAFDSIVEIYRTVERTYPAELVQEIVHEILENDGAFNFSPELRTKLDEKRVELKQNMMDAQEQIITGGEDLPEVILEKIRLYLDYSVGTLLDLTPFQLMEEITKEVLKNGGSFAFSDAILVLLEESKVAYKDGMKRLLDYEFEVFEDLIELDDDLRQKIYVAVAYMIDRTYDAIPWELLEDTVYYILENDGSVQLSEELVESIEANKDELREKLRDALDYVDDLLNGKFDPEPL
;
A
#
# COMPACT_ATOMS: atom_id res chain seq x y z
N MET A 1 -5.95 3.57 8.98
CA MET A 1 -5.58 2.18 8.66
C MET A 1 -5.71 1.97 7.16
N LYS A 2 -4.59 2.16 6.47
CA LYS A 2 -4.45 2.13 5.00
C LYS A 2 -2.99 1.75 4.71
N SER A 3 -2.49 0.71 5.37
CA SER A 3 -1.06 0.58 5.63
C SER A 3 -0.37 -0.48 4.78
N SER A 4 -1.07 -1.52 4.32
CA SER A 4 -0.44 -2.63 3.58
C SER A 4 -0.22 -2.37 2.09
N LEU A 5 -0.94 -1.41 1.49
CA LEU A 5 -0.85 -1.07 0.06
C LEU A 5 0.23 -0.02 -0.25
N VAL A 6 0.66 0.68 0.79
CA VAL A 6 1.39 1.95 0.73
C VAL A 6 2.89 1.69 0.53
N PHE A 7 3.43 0.64 1.15
CA PHE A 7 4.84 0.30 1.06
C PHE A 7 5.31 -0.10 -0.35
N VAL A 8 4.42 -0.74 -1.11
CA VAL A 8 4.70 -1.18 -2.47
C VAL A 8 4.94 -0.03 -3.42
N LEU A 9 4.18 1.04 -3.25
CA LEU A 9 4.28 2.21 -4.12
C LEU A 9 5.58 2.98 -3.87
N GLY A 10 6.14 2.90 -2.65
CA GLY A 10 7.49 3.39 -2.36
C GLY A 10 8.59 2.61 -3.09
N LEU A 11 8.40 1.33 -3.37
CA LEU A 11 9.33 0.51 -4.16
C LEU A 11 9.22 0.74 -5.67
N VAL A 12 8.00 0.98 -6.15
CA VAL A 12 7.68 1.46 -7.51
C VAL A 12 8.24 2.89 -7.71
N ALA A 13 8.25 3.71 -6.66
CA ALA A 13 8.92 5.02 -6.65
C ALA A 13 10.46 4.89 -6.65
N LEU A 14 11.01 3.89 -5.95
CA LEU A 14 12.45 3.59 -5.93
C LEU A 14 12.99 3.14 -7.29
N SER A 15 12.17 2.55 -8.17
CA SER A 15 12.55 2.21 -9.55
C SER A 15 12.32 3.33 -10.57
N SER A 16 11.49 4.33 -10.24
CA SER A 16 11.21 5.50 -11.09
C SER A 16 12.03 6.75 -10.74
N ALA A 17 12.76 6.75 -9.63
CA ALA A 17 13.67 7.84 -9.23
C ALA A 17 15.04 7.85 -9.95
N SER A 18 15.10 7.39 -11.20
CA SER A 18 16.24 7.65 -12.09
C SER A 18 15.83 8.77 -13.06
N PRO A 19 16.09 10.06 -12.74
CA PRO A 19 15.86 11.12 -13.69
C PRO A 19 16.87 10.94 -14.82
N PHE A 20 16.36 10.57 -15.99
CA PHE A 20 16.95 10.73 -17.32
C PHE A 20 18.39 11.27 -17.33
N GLY A 21 19.36 10.34 -17.34
CA GLY A 21 20.73 10.58 -17.80
C GLY A 21 21.70 11.18 -16.78
N ILE A 22 22.33 10.33 -15.95
CA ILE A 22 23.60 10.63 -15.30
C ILE A 22 24.60 9.47 -15.52
N PRO A 23 25.89 9.72 -15.86
CA PRO A 23 26.79 8.67 -16.32
C PRO A 23 27.21 7.70 -15.23
N LYS A 24 27.18 6.41 -15.59
CA LYS A 24 27.90 5.23 -15.09
C LYS A 24 28.69 5.33 -13.76
N ARG A 25 28.41 4.29 -12.96
CA ARG A 25 29.15 3.69 -11.83
C ARG A 25 28.79 4.21 -10.45
N VAL A 26 28.78 3.21 -9.56
CA VAL A 26 28.70 3.23 -8.10
C VAL A 26 27.28 2.99 -7.62
N VAL A 27 27.08 1.80 -7.05
CA VAL A 27 26.09 1.50 -6.01
C VAL A 27 26.15 2.66 -5.01
N ARG A 28 25.26 3.63 -5.17
CA ARG A 28 25.12 4.75 -4.25
C ARG A 28 23.94 4.40 -3.35
N SER A 29 24.18 4.52 -2.05
CA SER A 29 23.16 4.59 -1.01
C SER A 29 21.91 5.31 -1.49
N VAL A 30 20.73 4.81 -1.12
CA VAL A 30 19.46 5.46 -1.44
C VAL A 30 19.53 6.88 -0.85
N SER A 31 19.35 7.89 -1.70
CA SER A 31 19.46 9.28 -1.23
C SER A 31 18.27 9.61 -0.32
N GLN A 32 18.46 10.53 0.64
CA GLN A 32 17.35 11.01 1.48
C GLN A 32 16.20 11.57 0.62
N GLU A 33 16.53 12.24 -0.49
CA GLU A 33 15.55 12.74 -1.46
C GLU A 33 14.71 11.60 -2.08
N THR A 34 15.32 10.45 -2.36
CA THR A 34 14.62 9.26 -2.85
C THR A 34 13.72 8.65 -1.77
N LEU A 35 14.17 8.62 -0.52
CA LEU A 35 13.35 8.15 0.61
C LEU A 35 12.17 9.09 0.88
N ASP A 36 12.39 10.40 0.78
CA ASP A 36 11.34 11.42 0.92
C ASP A 36 10.31 11.30 -0.21
N LEU A 37 10.75 11.08 -1.46
CA LEU A 37 9.85 10.82 -2.59
C LEU A 37 9.00 9.55 -2.41
N ALA A 38 9.61 8.48 -1.89
CA ALA A 38 8.87 7.26 -1.57
C ALA A 38 7.80 7.54 -0.50
N PHE A 39 8.12 8.34 0.52
CA PHE A 39 7.18 8.73 1.57
C PHE A 39 6.07 9.68 1.06
N ASP A 40 6.40 10.62 0.20
CA ASP A 40 5.41 11.54 -0.39
C ASP A 40 4.46 10.79 -1.32
N SER A 41 4.97 9.83 -2.11
CA SER A 41 4.15 8.93 -2.91
C SER A 41 3.16 8.17 -2.04
N ILE A 42 3.66 7.53 -0.98
CA ILE A 42 2.89 6.84 0.06
C ILE A 42 1.73 7.70 0.59
N VAL A 43 2.02 8.94 1.01
CA VAL A 43 1.02 9.85 1.57
C VAL A 43 0.01 10.28 0.53
N GLU A 44 0.44 10.52 -0.71
CA GLU A 44 -0.46 11.00 -1.76
C GLU A 44 -1.44 9.91 -2.20
N ILE A 45 -1.02 8.65 -2.25
CA ILE A 45 -1.92 7.51 -2.50
C ILE A 45 -3.00 7.41 -1.44
N TYR A 46 -2.63 7.54 -0.17
CA TYR A 46 -3.58 7.58 0.95
C TYR A 46 -4.65 8.66 0.75
N ARG A 47 -4.20 9.88 0.43
CA ARG A 47 -5.06 11.04 0.19
C ARG A 47 -5.93 10.84 -1.05
N THR A 48 -5.42 10.19 -2.08
CA THR A 48 -6.17 9.84 -3.28
C THR A 48 -7.30 8.88 -2.97
N VAL A 49 -7.07 7.83 -2.17
CA VAL A 49 -8.14 6.94 -1.69
C VAL A 49 -9.19 7.74 -0.91
N GLU A 50 -8.76 8.58 0.04
CA GLU A 50 -9.69 9.39 0.85
C GLU A 50 -10.56 10.32 0.03
N ARG A 51 -9.96 11.01 -0.94
CA ARG A 51 -10.69 11.92 -1.84
C ARG A 51 -11.64 11.17 -2.77
N THR A 52 -11.29 9.94 -3.15
CA THR A 52 -12.10 9.14 -4.08
C THR A 52 -13.35 8.56 -3.41
N TYR A 53 -13.25 8.18 -2.12
CA TYR A 53 -14.34 7.61 -1.34
C TYR A 53 -14.88 8.61 -0.30
N PRO A 54 -15.93 9.39 -0.64
CA PRO A 54 -16.50 10.36 0.28
C PRO A 54 -17.18 9.68 1.48
N ALA A 55 -17.31 10.41 2.59
CA ALA A 55 -17.80 9.88 3.87
C ALA A 55 -19.20 9.24 3.75
N GLU A 56 -20.08 9.80 2.92
CA GLU A 56 -21.43 9.27 2.69
C GLU A 56 -21.40 7.90 2.01
N LEU A 57 -20.47 7.69 1.07
CA LEU A 57 -20.29 6.39 0.43
C LEU A 57 -19.69 5.38 1.40
N VAL A 58 -18.71 5.80 2.22
CA VAL A 58 -18.14 4.94 3.26
C VAL A 58 -19.21 4.53 4.29
N GLN A 59 -20.09 5.45 4.67
CA GLN A 59 -21.24 5.17 5.54
C GLN A 59 -22.21 4.15 4.90
N GLU A 60 -22.52 4.31 3.61
CA GLU A 60 -23.37 3.36 2.87
C GLU A 60 -22.76 1.95 2.83
N ILE A 61 -21.44 1.85 2.59
CA ILE A 61 -20.70 0.58 2.63
C ILE A 61 -20.81 -0.06 4.01
N VAL A 62 -20.51 0.69 5.08
CA VAL A 62 -20.53 0.16 6.45
C VAL A 62 -21.91 -0.34 6.84
N HIS A 63 -22.97 0.40 6.51
CA HIS A 63 -24.34 -0.04 6.76
C HIS A 63 -24.65 -1.36 6.05
N GLU A 64 -24.35 -1.48 4.75
CA GLU A 64 -24.62 -2.72 4.04
C GLU A 64 -23.77 -3.90 4.54
N ILE A 65 -22.53 -3.66 4.99
CA ILE A 65 -21.70 -4.69 5.63
C ILE A 65 -22.38 -5.18 6.92
N LEU A 66 -22.85 -4.25 7.77
CA LEU A 66 -23.51 -4.60 9.03
C LEU A 66 -24.84 -5.31 8.81
N GLU A 67 -25.65 -4.87 7.83
CA GLU A 67 -26.91 -5.53 7.46
C GLU A 67 -26.71 -6.95 6.91
N ASN A 68 -25.55 -7.22 6.33
CA ASN A 68 -25.18 -8.53 5.77
C ASN A 68 -24.27 -9.37 6.69
N ASP A 69 -24.27 -9.10 8.01
CA ASP A 69 -23.46 -9.83 9.00
C ASP A 69 -21.97 -9.90 8.63
N GLY A 70 -21.44 -8.82 8.04
CA GLY A 70 -20.04 -8.70 7.63
C GLY A 70 -19.73 -9.18 6.21
N ALA A 71 -20.68 -9.79 5.51
CA ALA A 71 -20.47 -10.23 4.14
C ALA A 71 -20.45 -9.06 3.15
N PHE A 72 -19.55 -9.10 2.16
CA PHE A 72 -19.41 -8.07 1.13
C PHE A 72 -20.41 -8.30 -0.01
N ASN A 73 -21.65 -8.61 0.34
CA ASN A 73 -22.75 -8.87 -0.58
C ASN A 73 -23.56 -7.59 -0.83
N PHE A 74 -22.90 -6.60 -1.43
CA PHE A 74 -23.48 -5.29 -1.67
C PHE A 74 -24.67 -5.32 -2.65
N SER A 75 -25.59 -4.39 -2.45
CA SER A 75 -26.69 -4.10 -3.36
C SER A 75 -26.16 -3.82 -4.79
N PRO A 76 -26.94 -4.14 -5.84
CA PRO A 76 -26.53 -3.83 -7.21
C PRO A 76 -26.19 -2.35 -7.41
N GLU A 77 -26.91 -1.46 -6.72
CA GLU A 77 -26.70 -0.02 -6.73
C GLU A 77 -25.35 0.36 -6.12
N LEU A 78 -25.07 -0.08 -4.88
CA LEU A 78 -23.80 0.20 -4.22
C LEU A 78 -22.63 -0.43 -4.99
N ARG A 79 -22.79 -1.66 -5.47
CA ARG A 79 -21.77 -2.34 -6.28
C ARG A 79 -21.41 -1.53 -7.54
N THR A 80 -22.41 -0.99 -8.24
CA THR A 80 -22.17 -0.14 -9.41
C THR A 80 -21.38 1.12 -9.04
N LYS A 81 -21.73 1.79 -7.93
CA LYS A 81 -20.97 2.94 -7.43
C LYS A 81 -19.53 2.57 -7.08
N LEU A 82 -19.31 1.43 -6.44
CA LEU A 82 -17.97 0.95 -6.07
C LEU A 82 -17.12 0.62 -7.30
N ASP A 83 -17.73 0.02 -8.33
CA ASP A 83 -17.06 -0.26 -9.59
C ASP A 83 -16.64 1.04 -10.30
N GLU A 84 -17.51 2.05 -10.36
CA GLU A 84 -17.18 3.38 -10.88
C GLU A 84 -16.06 4.04 -10.07
N LYS A 85 -16.14 3.99 -8.73
CA LYS A 85 -15.10 4.52 -7.84
C LYS A 85 -13.78 3.80 -7.95
N ARG A 86 -13.77 2.50 -8.27
CA ARG A 86 -12.54 1.75 -8.52
C ARG A 86 -11.83 2.25 -9.79
N VAL A 87 -12.59 2.56 -10.85
CA VAL A 87 -12.03 3.15 -12.08
C VAL A 87 -11.50 4.56 -11.80
N GLU A 88 -12.27 5.38 -11.09
CA GLU A 88 -11.86 6.73 -10.67
C GLU A 88 -10.59 6.69 -9.80
N LEU A 89 -10.52 5.75 -8.84
CA LEU A 89 -9.37 5.56 -7.97
C LEU A 89 -8.11 5.26 -8.79
N LYS A 90 -8.20 4.32 -9.73
CA LYS A 90 -7.08 3.95 -10.59
C LYS A 90 -6.54 5.18 -11.33
N GLN A 91 -7.42 5.95 -11.97
CA GLN A 91 -7.01 7.15 -12.71
C GLN A 91 -6.40 8.19 -11.78
N ASN A 92 -7.04 8.50 -10.65
CA ASN A 92 -6.51 9.48 -9.70
C ASN A 92 -5.15 9.06 -9.13
N MET A 93 -4.93 7.76 -8.91
CA MET A 93 -3.63 7.24 -8.46
C MET A 93 -2.57 7.39 -9.56
N MET A 94 -2.90 7.11 -10.82
CA MET A 94 -1.99 7.34 -11.94
C MET A 94 -1.64 8.82 -12.06
N ASP A 95 -2.62 9.72 -12.02
CA ASP A 95 -2.41 11.16 -12.15
C ASP A 95 -1.53 11.71 -11.01
N ALA A 96 -1.77 11.26 -9.78
CA ALA A 96 -0.98 11.66 -8.61
C ALA A 96 0.48 11.18 -8.72
N GLN A 97 0.70 9.93 -9.14
CA GLN A 97 2.04 9.39 -9.31
C GLN A 97 2.78 10.03 -10.49
N GLU A 98 2.09 10.33 -11.59
CA GLU A 98 2.68 11.08 -12.71
C GLU A 98 3.15 12.46 -12.24
N GLN A 99 2.37 13.17 -11.42
CA GLN A 99 2.78 14.46 -10.85
C GLN A 99 4.02 14.35 -9.95
N ILE A 100 4.10 13.30 -9.12
CA ILE A 100 5.26 13.08 -8.25
C ILE A 100 6.50 12.76 -9.08
N ILE A 101 6.40 11.85 -10.06
CA ILE A 101 7.52 11.42 -10.90
C ILE A 101 8.03 12.58 -11.76
N THR A 102 7.13 13.38 -12.32
CA THR A 102 7.53 14.53 -13.15
C THR A 102 8.00 15.73 -12.33
N GLY A 103 7.73 15.78 -11.02
CA GLY A 103 8.01 16.95 -10.20
C GLY A 103 7.30 18.22 -10.70
N GLY A 104 6.25 18.08 -11.52
CA GLY A 104 5.57 19.19 -12.20
C GLY A 104 6.32 19.75 -13.41
N GLU A 105 7.38 19.09 -13.90
CA GLU A 105 8.09 19.47 -15.11
C GLU A 105 7.37 19.03 -16.39
N ASP A 106 7.45 19.86 -17.44
CA ASP A 106 6.98 19.51 -18.79
C ASP A 106 7.99 18.56 -19.47
N LEU A 107 7.77 17.25 -19.31
CA LEU A 107 8.57 16.23 -19.96
C LEU A 107 8.14 16.00 -21.43
N PRO A 108 9.03 15.52 -22.31
CA PRO A 108 8.67 15.10 -23.66
C PRO A 108 7.53 14.06 -23.67
N GLU A 109 6.58 14.18 -24.60
CA GLU A 109 5.40 13.28 -24.69
C GLU A 109 5.78 11.79 -24.73
N VAL A 110 6.87 11.43 -25.41
CA VAL A 110 7.37 10.05 -25.50
C VAL A 110 7.77 9.49 -24.12
N ILE A 111 8.25 10.35 -23.23
CA ILE A 111 8.58 10.00 -21.85
C ILE A 111 7.30 9.86 -21.02
N LEU A 112 6.37 10.81 -21.15
CA LEU A 112 5.07 10.76 -20.46
C LEU A 112 4.27 9.50 -20.84
N GLU A 113 4.26 9.11 -22.11
CA GLU A 113 3.58 7.89 -22.57
C GLU A 113 4.16 6.63 -21.91
N LYS A 114 5.49 6.54 -21.76
CA LYS A 114 6.16 5.44 -21.05
C LYS A 114 5.81 5.41 -19.56
N ILE A 115 5.83 6.58 -18.90
CA ILE A 115 5.46 6.72 -17.49
C ILE A 115 4.01 6.25 -17.30
N ARG A 116 3.07 6.73 -18.13
CA ARG A 116 1.66 6.34 -18.06
C ARG A 116 1.44 4.85 -18.27
N LEU A 117 2.14 4.23 -19.23
CA LEU A 117 2.04 2.79 -19.47
C LEU A 117 2.52 1.99 -18.25
N TYR A 118 3.63 2.41 -17.65
CA TYR A 118 4.14 1.81 -16.44
C TYR A 118 3.17 1.99 -15.26
N LEU A 119 2.64 3.20 -15.06
CA LEU A 119 1.67 3.51 -14.01
C LEU A 119 0.36 2.73 -14.17
N ASP A 120 -0.12 2.54 -15.40
CA ASP A 120 -1.32 1.74 -15.67
C ASP A 120 -1.14 0.29 -15.18
N TYR A 121 0.04 -0.29 -15.46
CA TYR A 121 0.38 -1.64 -15.01
C TYR A 121 0.61 -1.72 -13.50
N SER A 122 1.39 -0.80 -12.93
CA SER A 122 1.78 -0.84 -11.51
C SER A 122 0.57 -0.57 -10.61
N VAL A 123 -0.20 0.48 -10.87
CA VAL A 123 -1.43 0.80 -10.13
C VAL A 123 -2.47 -0.30 -10.32
N GLY A 124 -2.60 -0.87 -11.52
CA GLY A 124 -3.49 -2.01 -11.77
C GLY A 124 -3.14 -3.22 -10.91
N THR A 125 -1.87 -3.63 -10.94
CA THR A 125 -1.34 -4.75 -10.14
C THR A 125 -1.59 -4.55 -8.65
N LEU A 126 -1.37 -3.32 -8.16
CA LEU A 126 -1.62 -2.93 -6.79
C LEU A 126 -3.08 -3.05 -6.35
N LEU A 127 -3.99 -2.55 -7.17
CA LEU A 127 -5.41 -2.66 -6.87
C LEU A 127 -5.88 -4.11 -6.90
N ASP A 128 -5.34 -4.94 -7.79
CA ASP A 128 -5.64 -6.37 -7.87
C ASP A 128 -5.08 -7.18 -6.71
N LEU A 129 -4.03 -6.69 -6.05
CA LEU A 129 -3.46 -7.26 -4.83
C LEU A 129 -4.27 -6.94 -3.56
N THR A 130 -5.34 -6.15 -3.66
CA THR A 130 -6.20 -5.83 -2.52
C THR A 130 -6.87 -7.11 -1.99
N PRO A 131 -6.65 -7.50 -0.73
CA PRO A 131 -7.07 -8.80 -0.22
C PRO A 131 -8.54 -8.77 0.24
N PHE A 132 -9.47 -8.55 -0.69
CA PHE A 132 -10.92 -8.41 -0.38
C PHE A 132 -11.50 -9.59 0.38
N GLN A 133 -11.11 -10.82 0.01
CA GLN A 133 -11.56 -12.02 0.71
C GLN A 133 -11.12 -12.03 2.18
N LEU A 134 -9.86 -11.70 2.45
CA LEU A 134 -9.36 -11.61 3.82
C LEU A 134 -10.09 -10.52 4.60
N MET A 135 -10.28 -9.34 4.01
CA MET A 135 -11.01 -8.24 4.67
C MET A 135 -12.44 -8.64 5.01
N GLU A 136 -13.13 -9.34 4.12
CA GLU A 136 -14.48 -9.85 4.37
C GLU A 136 -14.49 -10.87 5.51
N GLU A 137 -13.59 -11.85 5.49
CA GLU A 137 -13.54 -12.89 6.54
C GLU A 137 -13.13 -12.31 7.91
N ILE A 138 -12.20 -11.36 7.96
CA ILE A 138 -11.88 -10.59 9.18
C ILE A 138 -13.15 -9.89 9.67
N THR A 139 -13.86 -9.19 8.79
CA THR A 139 -15.06 -8.42 9.16
C THR A 139 -16.14 -9.33 9.75
N LYS A 140 -16.45 -10.46 9.08
CA LYS A 140 -17.40 -11.46 9.59
C LYS A 140 -17.02 -11.96 10.97
N GLU A 141 -15.75 -12.30 11.17
CA GLU A 141 -15.29 -12.86 12.44
C GLU A 141 -15.31 -11.82 13.56
N VAL A 142 -14.83 -10.60 13.29
CA VAL A 142 -14.85 -9.48 14.23
C VAL A 142 -16.28 -9.18 14.67
N LEU A 143 -17.23 -9.07 13.73
CA LEU A 143 -18.64 -8.84 14.06
C LEU A 143 -19.23 -9.96 14.90
N LYS A 144 -18.95 -11.22 14.54
CA LYS A 144 -19.38 -12.39 15.31
C LYS A 144 -18.81 -12.40 16.73
N ASN A 145 -17.59 -11.89 16.90
CA ASN A 145 -16.92 -11.75 18.19
C ASN A 145 -17.29 -10.44 18.92
N GLY A 146 -18.32 -9.73 18.46
CA GLY A 146 -18.83 -8.51 19.08
C GLY A 146 -17.94 -7.29 18.89
N GLY A 147 -17.03 -7.30 17.93
CA GLY A 147 -16.04 -6.25 17.64
C GLY A 147 -14.60 -6.64 17.98
N SER A 148 -14.36 -7.81 18.58
CA SER A 148 -13.00 -8.20 18.99
C SER A 148 -12.14 -8.77 17.87
N PHE A 149 -10.85 -8.39 17.87
CA PHE A 149 -9.83 -8.84 16.93
C PHE A 149 -9.07 -10.09 17.41
N ALA A 150 -9.66 -10.86 18.34
CA ALA A 150 -9.17 -12.17 18.75
C ALA A 150 -9.33 -13.21 17.63
N PHE A 151 -8.44 -13.13 16.63
CA PHE A 151 -8.51 -13.92 15.41
C PHE A 151 -8.33 -15.42 15.64
N SER A 152 -9.15 -16.20 14.95
CA SER A 152 -9.04 -17.64 14.84
C SER A 152 -7.82 -18.05 14.01
N ASP A 153 -7.37 -19.29 14.20
CA ASP A 153 -6.28 -19.88 13.39
C ASP A 153 -6.56 -19.77 11.88
N ALA A 154 -7.84 -19.81 11.47
CA ALA A 154 -8.22 -19.67 10.05
C ALA A 154 -7.93 -18.27 9.50
N ILE A 155 -8.24 -17.21 10.26
CA ILE A 155 -7.92 -15.83 9.87
C ILE A 155 -6.40 -15.61 9.87
N LEU A 156 -5.68 -16.17 10.84
CA LEU A 156 -4.22 -16.10 10.87
C LEU A 156 -3.59 -16.77 9.65
N VAL A 157 -4.12 -17.91 9.20
CA VAL A 157 -3.70 -18.56 7.95
C VAL A 157 -3.98 -17.67 6.74
N LEU A 158 -5.17 -17.08 6.63
CA LEU A 158 -5.51 -16.18 5.53
C LEU A 158 -4.65 -14.90 5.52
N LEU A 159 -4.27 -14.37 6.68
CA LEU A 159 -3.33 -13.25 6.81
C LEU A 159 -1.97 -13.60 6.23
N GLU A 160 -1.44 -14.78 6.58
CA GLU A 160 -0.16 -15.27 6.06
C GLU A 160 -0.24 -15.56 4.55
N GLU A 161 -1.31 -16.18 4.06
CA GLU A 161 -1.55 -16.40 2.63
C GLU A 161 -1.64 -15.08 1.85
N SER A 162 -2.34 -14.08 2.39
CA SER A 162 -2.42 -12.73 1.83
C SER A 162 -1.04 -12.08 1.76
N LYS A 163 -0.24 -12.20 2.81
CA LYS A 163 1.14 -11.68 2.86
C LYS A 163 2.02 -12.32 1.79
N VAL A 164 1.95 -13.64 1.62
CA VAL A 164 2.68 -14.37 0.57
C VAL A 164 2.22 -13.94 -0.82
N ALA A 165 0.91 -13.89 -1.08
CA ALA A 165 0.36 -13.45 -2.36
C ALA A 165 0.79 -12.01 -2.72
N TYR A 166 0.85 -11.15 -1.71
CA TYR A 166 1.31 -9.78 -1.86
C TYR A 166 2.80 -9.70 -2.23
N LYS A 167 3.66 -10.46 -1.54
CA LYS A 167 5.09 -10.60 -1.90
C LYS A 167 5.28 -11.10 -3.33
N ASP A 168 4.51 -12.10 -3.75
CA ASP A 168 4.60 -12.65 -5.10
C ASP A 168 4.15 -11.64 -6.16
N GLY A 169 3.07 -10.90 -5.91
CA GLY A 169 2.64 -9.84 -6.81
C GLY A 169 3.67 -8.73 -6.92
N MET A 170 4.34 -8.41 -5.82
CA MET A 170 5.41 -7.43 -5.80
C MET A 170 6.66 -7.85 -6.53
N LYS A 171 7.01 -9.12 -6.42
CA LYS A 171 8.06 -9.69 -7.25
C LYS A 171 7.75 -9.53 -8.73
N ARG A 172 6.51 -9.84 -9.17
CA ARG A 172 6.11 -9.66 -10.58
C ARG A 172 6.20 -8.21 -11.05
N LEU A 173 5.88 -7.26 -10.18
CA LEU A 173 6.00 -5.84 -10.50
C LEU A 173 7.47 -5.42 -10.69
N LEU A 174 8.37 -5.89 -9.82
CA LEU A 174 9.81 -5.67 -9.97
C LEU A 174 10.37 -6.35 -11.23
N ASP A 175 9.90 -7.57 -11.56
CA ASP A 175 10.29 -8.26 -12.79
C ASP A 175 9.93 -7.42 -14.01
N TYR A 176 8.73 -6.83 -14.03
CA TYR A 176 8.30 -5.91 -15.09
C TYR A 176 9.17 -4.65 -15.15
N GLU A 177 9.53 -4.08 -14.00
CA GLU A 177 10.44 -2.92 -13.94
C GLU A 177 11.81 -3.23 -14.52
N PHE A 178 12.36 -4.41 -14.20
CA PHE A 178 13.63 -4.88 -14.75
C PHE A 178 13.58 -5.14 -16.26
N GLU A 179 12.41 -5.34 -16.84
CA GLU A 179 12.22 -5.48 -18.29
C GLU A 179 12.04 -4.14 -19.00
N VAL A 180 11.40 -3.16 -18.35
CA VAL A 180 10.99 -1.88 -18.96
C VAL A 180 12.07 -0.81 -18.85
N PHE A 181 12.79 -0.75 -17.73
CA PHE A 181 13.77 0.32 -17.47
C PHE A 181 15.19 -0.14 -17.82
N GLU A 182 15.78 0.51 -18.82
CA GLU A 182 17.13 0.17 -19.33
C GLU A 182 18.21 0.18 -18.24
N ASP A 183 18.14 1.12 -17.29
CA ASP A 183 19.08 1.20 -16.16
C ASP A 183 18.98 -0.01 -15.23
N LEU A 184 17.80 -0.65 -15.14
CA LEU A 184 17.57 -1.83 -14.30
C LEU A 184 17.88 -3.15 -15.02
N ILE A 185 17.84 -3.14 -16.35
CA ILE A 185 18.24 -4.28 -17.18
C ILE A 185 19.72 -4.64 -16.94
N GLU A 186 20.58 -3.64 -16.70
CA GLU A 186 22.01 -3.85 -16.49
C GLU A 186 22.39 -4.29 -15.06
N LEU A 187 21.42 -4.37 -14.13
CA LEU A 187 21.69 -4.85 -12.76
C LEU A 187 22.09 -6.32 -12.77
N ASP A 188 23.14 -6.64 -12.00
CA ASP A 188 23.55 -8.02 -11.78
C ASP A 188 22.55 -8.80 -10.90
N ASP A 189 22.63 -10.13 -10.99
CA ASP A 189 21.71 -11.03 -10.30
C ASP A 189 21.79 -10.92 -8.77
N ASP A 190 22.96 -10.57 -8.20
CA ASP A 190 23.14 -10.40 -6.76
C ASP A 190 22.38 -9.17 -6.25
N LEU A 191 22.48 -8.05 -6.97
CA LEU A 191 21.77 -6.83 -6.62
C LEU A 191 20.26 -6.98 -6.81
N ARG A 192 19.81 -7.66 -7.88
CA ARG A 192 18.38 -8.01 -8.05
C ARG A 192 17.85 -8.84 -6.89
N GLN A 193 18.63 -9.83 -6.44
CA GLN A 193 18.26 -10.66 -5.31
C GLN A 193 18.13 -9.83 -4.02
N LYS A 194 19.04 -8.88 -3.78
CA LYS A 194 18.94 -7.96 -2.64
C LYS A 194 17.69 -7.08 -2.70
N ILE A 195 17.31 -6.61 -3.89
CA ILE A 195 16.06 -5.84 -4.08
C ILE A 195 14.85 -6.69 -3.70
N TYR A 196 14.74 -7.94 -4.17
CA TYR A 196 13.62 -8.82 -3.79
C TYR A 196 13.55 -9.04 -2.27
N VAL A 197 14.69 -9.25 -1.61
CA VAL A 197 14.75 -9.44 -0.15
C VAL A 197 14.33 -8.16 0.59
N ALA A 198 14.82 -7.01 0.16
CA ALA A 198 14.43 -5.72 0.72
C ALA A 198 12.91 -5.51 0.63
N VAL A 199 12.32 -5.83 -0.53
CA VAL A 199 10.87 -5.72 -0.74
C VAL A 199 10.09 -6.67 0.16
N ALA A 200 10.50 -7.92 0.23
CA ALA A 200 9.86 -8.92 1.08
C ALA A 200 9.92 -8.52 2.57
N TYR A 201 11.08 -8.04 3.03
CA TYR A 201 11.27 -7.57 4.40
C TYR A 201 10.32 -6.44 4.76
N MET A 202 10.18 -5.46 3.87
CA MET A 202 9.32 -4.33 4.16
C MET A 202 7.83 -4.67 4.11
N ILE A 203 7.44 -5.63 3.27
CA ILE A 203 6.08 -6.19 3.31
C ILE A 203 5.84 -6.84 4.68
N ASP A 204 6.79 -7.61 5.22
CA ASP A 204 6.67 -8.17 6.57
C ASP A 204 6.51 -7.08 7.62
N ARG A 205 7.40 -6.08 7.62
CA ARG A 205 7.33 -4.94 8.55
C ARG A 205 6.02 -4.16 8.44
N THR A 206 5.45 -4.07 7.24
CA THR A 206 4.18 -3.38 7.03
C THR A 206 3.01 -4.16 7.61
N TYR A 207 2.99 -5.49 7.47
CA TYR A 207 2.00 -6.35 8.12
C TYR A 207 2.16 -6.35 9.65
N ASP A 208 3.40 -6.40 10.15
CA ASP A 208 3.72 -6.34 11.58
C ASP A 208 3.29 -4.99 12.21
N ALA A 209 3.29 -3.92 11.42
CA ALA A 209 2.95 -2.59 11.88
C ALA A 209 1.44 -2.30 11.89
N ILE A 210 0.57 -3.22 11.45
CA ILE A 210 -0.88 -2.96 11.45
C ILE A 210 -1.35 -2.68 12.89
N PRO A 211 -1.98 -1.52 13.17
CA PRO A 211 -2.41 -1.17 14.53
C PRO A 211 -3.74 -1.86 14.86
N TRP A 212 -3.69 -3.16 15.17
CA TRP A 212 -4.87 -4.00 15.41
C TRP A 212 -5.73 -3.51 16.58
N GLU A 213 -5.11 -3.05 17.67
CA GLU A 213 -5.86 -2.52 18.83
C GLU A 213 -6.67 -1.27 18.45
N LEU A 214 -6.06 -0.32 17.72
CA LEU A 214 -6.76 0.87 17.25
C LEU A 214 -7.93 0.53 16.30
N LEU A 215 -7.78 -0.52 15.50
CA LEU A 215 -8.85 -1.01 14.65
C LEU A 215 -10.00 -1.62 15.42
N GLU A 216 -9.68 -2.41 16.43
CA GLU A 216 -10.64 -2.97 17.36
C GLU A 216 -11.44 -1.85 18.04
N ASP A 217 -10.75 -0.83 18.58
CA ASP A 217 -11.41 0.35 19.17
C ASP A 217 -12.30 1.10 18.19
N THR A 218 -11.84 1.26 16.94
CA THR A 218 -12.63 1.93 15.88
C THR A 218 -13.88 1.13 15.53
N VAL A 219 -13.77 -0.20 15.40
CA VAL A 219 -14.91 -1.07 15.09
C VAL A 219 -15.89 -1.09 16.25
N TYR A 220 -15.41 -1.19 17.50
CA TYR A 220 -16.28 -1.09 18.68
C TYR A 220 -17.07 0.21 18.67
N TYR A 221 -16.42 1.34 18.41
CA TYR A 221 -17.10 2.61 18.33
C TYR A 221 -18.17 2.64 17.23
N ILE A 222 -17.87 2.14 16.04
CA ILE A 222 -18.83 2.07 14.93
C ILE A 222 -20.04 1.22 15.34
N LEU A 223 -19.83 0.07 15.97
CA LEU A 223 -20.90 -0.83 16.41
C LEU A 223 -21.76 -0.21 17.53
N GLU A 224 -21.15 0.47 18.50
CA GLU A 224 -21.85 1.14 19.59
C GLU A 224 -22.66 2.37 19.13
N ASN A 225 -22.31 2.94 17.97
CA ASN A 225 -22.95 4.14 17.41
C ASN A 225 -23.78 3.82 16.15
N ASP A 226 -24.48 2.69 16.15
CA ASP A 226 -25.41 2.26 15.09
C ASP A 226 -24.79 2.29 13.68
N GLY A 227 -23.51 1.94 13.56
CA GLY A 227 -22.77 1.91 12.30
C GLY A 227 -22.23 3.25 11.84
N SER A 228 -22.33 4.32 12.62
CA SER A 228 -21.82 5.65 12.26
C SER A 228 -20.31 5.66 12.08
N VAL A 229 -19.84 6.15 10.93
CA VAL A 229 -18.41 6.33 10.63
C VAL A 229 -17.87 7.70 11.09
N GLN A 230 -18.71 8.51 11.75
CA GLN A 230 -18.30 9.75 12.39
C GLN A 230 -17.67 9.43 13.76
N LEU A 231 -16.35 9.23 13.74
CA LEU A 231 -15.56 8.87 14.92
C LEU A 231 -15.52 9.99 15.97
N SER A 232 -15.31 9.62 17.23
CA SER A 232 -15.11 10.58 18.31
C SER A 232 -13.79 11.36 18.14
N GLU A 233 -13.71 12.56 18.72
CA GLU A 233 -12.47 13.35 18.72
C GLU A 233 -11.30 12.58 19.34
N GLU A 234 -11.54 11.82 20.42
CA GLU A 234 -10.52 10.99 21.09
C GLU A 234 -9.99 9.87 20.17
N LEU A 235 -10.86 9.20 19.41
CA LEU A 235 -10.43 8.19 18.44
C LEU A 235 -9.69 8.81 17.26
N VAL A 236 -10.13 9.98 16.79
CA VAL A 236 -9.43 10.72 15.73
C VAL A 236 -8.03 11.13 16.20
N GLU A 237 -7.88 11.63 17.43
CA GLU A 237 -6.57 11.96 18.01
C GLU A 237 -5.69 10.71 18.16
N SER A 238 -6.27 9.58 18.59
CA SER A 238 -5.55 8.30 18.71
C SER A 238 -5.08 7.76 17.35
N ILE A 239 -5.89 7.95 16.30
CA ILE A 239 -5.53 7.64 14.91
C ILE A 239 -4.35 8.49 14.44
N GLU A 240 -4.37 9.80 14.70
CA GLU A 240 -3.26 10.70 14.34
C GLU A 240 -1.98 10.38 15.12
N ALA A 241 -2.07 10.04 16.40
CA ALA A 241 -0.90 9.64 17.19
C ALA A 241 -0.25 8.33 16.66
N ASN A 242 -1.06 7.32 16.33
CA ASN A 242 -0.56 6.07 15.75
C ASN A 242 0.10 6.28 14.38
N LYS A 243 -0.33 7.28 13.61
CA LYS A 243 0.25 7.59 12.30
C LYS A 243 1.70 8.07 12.42
N ASP A 244 2.04 8.83 13.45
CA ASP A 244 3.42 9.25 13.69
C ASP A 244 4.30 8.07 14.12
N GLU A 245 3.79 7.17 14.97
CA GLU A 245 4.49 5.93 15.35
C GLU A 245 4.73 5.01 14.14
N LEU A 246 3.73 4.85 13.26
CA LEU A 246 3.87 4.11 12.01
C LEU A 246 4.94 4.72 11.12
N ARG A 247 5.02 6.05 11.05
CA ARG A 247 6.05 6.75 10.28
C ARG A 247 7.45 6.44 10.80
N GLU A 248 7.64 6.41 12.11
CA GLU A 248 8.93 6.04 12.73
C GLU A 248 9.29 4.58 12.44
N LYS A 249 8.36 3.64 12.62
CA LYS A 249 8.58 2.21 12.30
C LYS A 249 8.95 1.98 10.84
N LEU A 250 8.29 2.70 9.92
CA LEU A 250 8.59 2.63 8.50
C LEU A 250 9.97 3.23 8.18
N ARG A 251 10.36 4.30 8.87
CA ARG A 251 11.70 4.89 8.73
C ARG A 251 12.78 3.91 9.17
N ASP A 252 12.64 3.29 10.33
CA ASP A 252 13.60 2.31 10.84
C ASP A 252 13.75 1.11 9.88
N ALA A 253 12.63 0.67 9.30
CA ALA A 253 12.63 -0.41 8.32
C ALA A 253 13.28 0.00 6.99
N LEU A 254 13.09 1.24 6.53
CA LEU A 254 13.78 1.80 5.37
C LEU A 254 15.29 1.96 5.60
N ASP A 255 15.70 2.41 6.78
CA ASP A 255 17.12 2.52 7.16
C ASP A 255 17.79 1.14 7.11
N TYR A 256 17.11 0.08 7.59
CA TYR A 256 17.59 -1.29 7.46
C TYR A 256 17.71 -1.74 5.99
N VAL A 257 16.77 -1.37 5.14
CA VAL A 257 16.83 -1.67 3.70
C VAL A 257 18.01 -0.95 3.03
N ASP A 258 18.25 0.32 3.33
CA ASP A 258 19.42 1.04 2.81
C ASP A 258 20.72 0.36 3.25
N ASP A 259 20.80 -0.06 4.52
CA ASP A 259 21.98 -0.77 5.00
C ASP A 259 22.18 -2.15 4.32
N LEU A 260 21.09 -2.89 4.07
CA LEU A 260 21.10 -4.15 3.31
C LEU A 260 21.60 -3.95 1.88
N LEU A 261 21.07 -2.95 1.17
CA LEU A 261 21.43 -2.65 -0.22
C LEU A 261 22.88 -2.15 -0.35
N ASN A 262 23.39 -1.45 0.67
CA ASN A 262 24.77 -0.99 0.73
C ASN A 262 25.76 -2.04 1.23
N GLY A 263 25.31 -3.28 1.48
CA GLY A 263 26.17 -4.38 1.92
C GLY A 263 26.76 -4.18 3.33
N LYS A 264 26.08 -3.39 4.17
CA LYS A 264 26.46 -3.23 5.59
C LYS A 264 25.92 -4.37 6.46
N PHE A 265 24.98 -5.17 5.95
CA PHE A 265 24.50 -6.41 6.54
C PHE A 265 24.51 -7.54 5.51
N ASP A 266 24.91 -8.75 5.94
CA ASP A 266 24.61 -9.97 5.21
C ASP A 266 23.15 -10.35 5.49
N PRO A 267 22.34 -10.70 4.46
CA PRO A 267 20.98 -11.16 4.69
C PRO A 267 21.03 -12.43 5.54
N GLU A 268 20.37 -12.43 6.70
CA GLU A 268 20.10 -13.69 7.40
C GLU A 268 19.26 -14.58 6.47
N PRO A 269 19.58 -15.88 6.35
CA PRO A 269 18.81 -16.79 5.54
C PRO A 269 17.39 -16.91 6.12
N LEU A 270 16.39 -16.60 5.29
CA LEU A 270 14.98 -16.92 5.50
C LEU A 270 14.78 -18.44 5.69
#